data_AF-A0AA91DG59-F1
#
_entry.id   AF-A0AA91DG59-F1
#
_cell.length_a   1.000
_cell.length_b   1.000
_cell.length_c   1.000
_cell.angle_alpha   90.00
_cell.angle_beta   90.00
_cell.angle_gamma   90.00
#
_symmetry.space_group_name_H-M   'P 1'
#
loop_
_entity.id
_entity.type
_entity.pdbx_description
1 polymer ?
#
loop_
_entity_poly.entity_id
_entity_poly.type
_entity_poly.pdbx_seq_one_letter_code
_entity_poly.pdbx_strand_id
1 'polypeptide(L)'
;REHGLRDKIQPKIDAVLRESEHVFFARVVVIENKFIQVITEFDNGPVEYTKFFLKELPDVFETIFSLAEGVPSWDTLKDPDIFHAESKKLNLKSLGKKEDEPDAGYLFAAFENKTVKEIKAALK
;
A
#
# COMPACT_ATOMS: atom_id res chain seq x y z
N ARG A 1 -10.85 13.33 14.47
CA ARG A 1 -9.99 13.67 13.30
C ARG A 1 -9.94 12.52 12.27
N GLU A 2 -10.16 11.27 12.66
CA GLU A 2 -10.10 10.07 11.78
C GLU A 2 -11.14 10.03 10.63
N HIS A 3 -12.38 10.49 10.85
CA HIS A 3 -13.40 10.54 9.77
C HIS A 3 -12.95 11.36 8.55
N GLY A 4 -12.24 12.46 8.76
CA GLY A 4 -11.80 13.34 7.67
C GLY A 4 -10.73 12.74 6.76
N LEU A 5 -9.92 11.79 7.25
CA LEU A 5 -8.88 11.14 6.45
C LEU A 5 -9.48 10.03 5.58
N ARG A 6 -10.29 9.15 6.19
CA ARG A 6 -11.00 8.07 5.51
C ARG A 6 -11.86 8.62 4.36
N ASP A 7 -12.64 9.65 4.63
CA ASP A 7 -13.61 10.20 3.67
C ASP A 7 -12.94 10.97 2.52
N LYS A 8 -11.65 11.31 2.64
CA LYS A 8 -10.86 11.97 1.58
C LYS A 8 -9.96 11.02 0.80
N ILE A 9 -9.33 10.06 1.48
CA ILE A 9 -8.30 9.19 0.90
C ILE A 9 -8.93 7.95 0.26
N GLN A 10 -9.86 7.27 0.94
CA GLN A 10 -10.37 6.00 0.45
C GLN A 10 -11.09 6.14 -0.91
N PRO A 11 -11.87 7.20 -1.19
CA PRO A 11 -12.47 7.40 -2.51
C PRO A 11 -11.45 7.57 -3.64
N LYS A 12 -10.30 8.22 -3.38
CA LYS A 12 -9.21 8.37 -4.36
C LYS A 12 -8.56 7.02 -4.68
N ILE A 13 -8.29 6.23 -3.63
CA ILE A 13 -7.77 4.87 -3.77
C ILE A 13 -8.76 4.02 -4.57
N ASP A 14 -10.04 4.01 -4.17
CA ASP A 14 -11.06 3.19 -4.84
C ASP A 14 -11.24 3.58 -6.32
N ALA A 15 -11.11 4.87 -6.66
CA ALA A 15 -11.17 5.32 -8.05
C ALA A 15 -10.02 4.75 -8.91
N VAL A 16 -8.78 4.80 -8.39
CA VAL A 16 -7.61 4.25 -9.07
C VAL A 16 -7.68 2.72 -9.18
N LEU A 17 -8.14 2.04 -8.13
CA LEU A 17 -8.20 0.58 -8.11
C LEU A 17 -9.28 -0.02 -9.01
N ARG A 18 -10.35 0.72 -9.34
CA ARG A 18 -11.34 0.27 -10.33
C ARG A 18 -10.70 0.05 -11.69
N GLU A 19 -9.78 0.93 -12.08
CA GLU A 19 -9.10 0.90 -13.37
C GLU A 19 -7.80 0.06 -13.35
N SER A 20 -7.29 -0.31 -12.17
CA SER A 20 -6.03 -1.04 -12.04
C SER A 20 -6.15 -2.50 -12.48
N GLU A 21 -5.25 -2.99 -13.33
CA GLU A 21 -5.12 -4.43 -13.61
C GLU A 21 -4.12 -5.13 -12.67
N HIS A 22 -3.39 -4.38 -11.85
CA HIS A 22 -2.25 -4.89 -11.07
C HIS A 22 -2.47 -4.83 -9.56
N VAL A 23 -3.42 -4.04 -9.07
CA VAL A 23 -3.75 -3.92 -7.65
C VAL A 23 -5.24 -4.21 -7.47
N PHE A 24 -5.56 -5.22 -6.67
CA PHE A 24 -6.93 -5.66 -6.46
C PHE A 24 -7.63 -4.83 -5.38
N PHE A 25 -6.98 -4.66 -4.24
CA PHE A 25 -7.47 -3.84 -3.14
C PHE A 25 -6.33 -3.12 -2.44
N ALA A 26 -6.63 -1.95 -1.87
CA ALA A 26 -5.76 -1.27 -0.91
C ALA A 26 -6.61 -0.55 0.14
N ARG A 27 -6.26 -0.75 1.41
CA ARG A 27 -6.90 -0.12 2.58
C ARG A 27 -5.82 0.47 3.46
N VAL A 28 -6.10 1.66 3.99
CA VAL A 28 -5.22 2.35 4.94
C VAL A 28 -5.91 2.32 6.30
N VAL A 29 -5.25 1.72 7.28
CA VAL A 29 -5.72 1.62 8.67
C VAL A 29 -4.85 2.53 9.52
N VAL A 30 -5.48 3.43 10.28
CA VAL A 30 -4.81 4.24 11.30
C VAL A 30 -5.04 3.58 12.65
N ILE A 31 -3.98 3.23 13.37
CA ILE A 31 -4.04 2.54 14.66
C ILE A 31 -3.55 3.51 15.74
N GLU A 32 -4.43 3.82 16.70
CA GLU A 32 -4.19 4.73 17.83
C GLU A 32 -3.62 6.11 17.46
N ASN A 33 -3.85 6.60 16.23
CA ASN A 33 -3.20 7.80 15.69
C ASN A 33 -1.65 7.79 15.77
N LYS A 34 -1.06 6.60 15.89
CA LYS A 34 0.39 6.39 16.02
C LYS A 34 0.96 5.56 14.88
N PHE A 35 0.18 4.64 14.35
CA PHE A 35 0.63 3.74 13.30
C PHE A 35 -0.31 3.81 12.10
N ILE A 36 0.27 3.61 10.93
CA ILE A 36 -0.46 3.48 9.67
C ILE A 36 -0.11 2.13 9.08
N GLN A 37 -1.12 1.34 8.76
CA GLN A 37 -0.98 0.07 8.07
C GLN A 37 -1.65 0.17 6.71
N VAL A 38 -0.91 -0.15 5.65
CA VAL A 38 -1.46 -0.31 4.30
C VAL A 38 -1.65 -1.80 4.05
N ILE A 39 -2.89 -2.23 3.85
CA ILE A 39 -3.25 -3.61 3.54
C ILE A 39 -3.63 -3.66 2.07
N THR A 40 -2.97 -4.50 1.28
CA THR A 40 -3.09 -4.46 -0.18
C THR A 40 -2.83 -5.84 -0.79
N GLU A 41 -3.44 -6.09 -1.94
CA GLU A 41 -3.21 -7.28 -2.79
C GLU A 41 -2.86 -6.82 -4.20
N PHE A 42 -1.78 -7.35 -4.76
CA PHE A 42 -1.23 -6.91 -6.04
C PHE A 42 -0.46 -8.01 -6.76
N ASP A 43 -0.32 -7.84 -8.08
CA ASP A 43 0.56 -8.64 -8.93
C ASP A 43 1.98 -8.05 -8.92
N ASN A 44 2.99 -8.91 -9.08
CA ASN A 44 4.43 -8.58 -9.13
C ASN A 44 5.04 -8.22 -7.77
N GLY A 45 6.31 -7.77 -7.78
CA GLY A 45 7.09 -7.54 -6.56
C GLY A 45 6.81 -6.19 -5.88
N PRO A 46 7.34 -6.00 -4.65
CA PRO A 46 7.17 -4.76 -3.89
C PRO A 46 7.68 -3.48 -4.58
N VAL A 47 8.60 -3.60 -5.53
CA VAL A 47 9.15 -2.45 -6.29
C VAL A 47 8.14 -1.94 -7.31
N GLU A 48 7.53 -2.83 -8.08
CA GLU A 48 6.49 -2.51 -9.06
C GLU A 48 5.26 -1.93 -8.38
N TYR A 49 4.90 -2.50 -7.23
CA TYR A 49 3.88 -1.96 -6.33
C TYR A 49 4.17 -0.51 -5.91
N THR A 50 5.35 -0.25 -5.34
CA THR A 50 5.68 1.11 -4.85
C THR A 50 5.68 2.15 -5.98
N LYS A 51 6.13 1.76 -7.18
CA LYS A 51 6.06 2.61 -8.38
C LYS A 51 4.63 2.92 -8.82
N PHE A 52 3.74 1.92 -8.80
CA PHE A 52 2.33 2.12 -9.13
C PHE A 52 1.69 3.17 -8.20
N PHE A 53 1.90 3.04 -6.90
CA PHE A 53 1.33 3.96 -5.93
C PHE A 53 1.90 5.37 -5.99
N LEU A 54 3.21 5.51 -6.18
CA LEU A 54 3.85 6.82 -6.37
C LEU A 54 3.29 7.54 -7.60
N LYS A 55 3.05 6.81 -8.70
CA LYS A 55 2.52 7.37 -9.95
C LYS A 55 1.05 7.74 -9.84
N GLU A 56 0.22 6.82 -9.35
CA GLU A 56 -1.25 6.95 -9.43
C GLU A 56 -1.86 7.64 -8.20
N LEU A 57 -1.16 7.61 -7.07
CA LEU A 57 -1.66 8.11 -5.79
C LEU A 57 -0.65 9.01 -5.04
N PRO A 58 0.04 9.96 -5.70
CA PRO A 58 1.07 10.79 -5.08
C PRO A 58 0.55 11.57 -3.86
N ASP A 59 -0.58 12.28 -3.99
CA ASP A 59 -1.17 13.06 -2.88
C ASP A 59 -1.52 12.20 -1.65
N VAL A 60 -1.93 10.95 -1.89
CA VAL A 60 -2.33 10.03 -0.82
C VAL A 60 -1.09 9.61 -0.04
N PHE A 61 -0.02 9.27 -0.74
CA PHE A 61 1.23 8.89 -0.08
C PHE A 61 1.95 10.06 0.55
N GLU A 62 1.92 11.26 -0.06
CA GLU A 62 2.37 12.50 0.60
C GLU A 62 1.66 12.68 1.95
N THR A 63 0.33 12.52 1.96
CA THR A 63 -0.45 12.62 3.20
C THR A 63 -0.05 11.53 4.20
N ILE A 64 0.14 10.29 3.77
CA ILE A 64 0.56 9.17 4.66
C ILE A 64 1.94 9.43 5.25
N PHE A 65 2.93 9.81 4.43
CA PHE A 65 4.29 10.08 4.88
C PHE A 65 4.38 11.31 5.79
N SER A 66 3.52 12.32 5.60
CA SER A 66 3.46 13.49 6.50
C SER A 66 3.08 13.14 7.94
N LEU A 67 2.52 11.94 8.17
CA LEU A 67 2.12 11.45 9.49
C LEU A 67 3.23 10.63 10.17
N ALA A 68 4.29 10.27 9.45
CA ALA A 68 5.42 9.52 9.99
C ALA A 68 6.56 10.47 10.43
N GLU A 69 7.25 10.09 11.50
CA GLU A 69 8.40 10.86 12.01
C GLU A 69 9.70 10.50 11.28
N GLY A 70 10.57 11.48 11.03
CA GLY A 70 11.90 11.25 10.46
C GLY A 70 11.93 10.95 8.95
N VAL A 71 10.85 11.28 8.24
CA VAL A 71 10.72 11.07 6.79
C VAL A 71 11.35 12.24 6.01
N PRO A 72 12.04 11.98 4.87
CA PRO A 72 12.47 13.02 3.94
C PRO A 72 11.31 13.87 3.40
N SER A 73 11.64 15.04 2.83
CA SER A 73 10.64 15.90 2.18
C SER A 73 9.96 15.22 0.99
N TRP A 74 8.73 15.62 0.66
CA TRP A 74 8.00 15.03 -0.47
C TRP A 74 8.73 15.20 -1.80
N ASP A 75 9.42 16.32 -2.04
CA ASP A 75 10.23 16.51 -3.24
C ASP A 75 11.35 15.46 -3.39
N THR A 76 11.88 14.98 -2.27
CA THR A 76 12.86 13.89 -2.23
C THR A 76 12.20 12.52 -2.43
N LEU A 77 11.01 12.31 -1.87
CA LEU A 77 10.24 11.06 -1.99
C LEU A 77 9.65 10.81 -3.38
N LYS A 78 9.68 11.79 -4.29
CA LYS A 78 9.26 11.59 -5.70
C LYS A 78 10.22 10.70 -6.49
N ASP A 79 11.42 10.46 -5.98
CA ASP A 79 12.32 9.45 -6.53
C ASP A 79 11.82 8.04 -6.17
N PRO A 80 11.57 7.15 -7.16
CA PRO A 80 11.01 5.81 -6.88
C PRO A 80 11.88 4.93 -5.99
N ASP A 81 13.21 5.06 -6.09
CA ASP A 81 14.13 4.22 -5.31
C ASP A 81 14.17 4.71 -3.85
N ILE A 82 14.17 6.03 -3.64
CA ILE A 82 14.06 6.64 -2.30
C ILE A 82 12.71 6.30 -1.67
N PHE A 83 11.61 6.42 -2.43
CA PHE A 83 10.27 6.08 -1.96
C PHE A 83 10.20 4.63 -1.49
N HIS A 84 10.72 3.69 -2.27
CA HIS A 84 10.74 2.28 -1.92
C HIS A 84 11.56 2.03 -0.64
N ALA A 85 12.75 2.62 -0.55
CA ALA A 85 13.63 2.48 0.60
C ALA A 85 13.01 3.02 1.89
N GLU A 86 12.42 4.22 1.88
CA GLU A 86 11.78 4.80 3.06
C GLU A 86 10.48 4.07 3.42
N SER A 87 9.67 3.65 2.44
CA SER A 87 8.50 2.80 2.69
C SER A 87 8.89 1.52 3.43
N LYS A 88 9.98 0.87 3.01
CA LYS A 88 10.48 -0.35 3.64
C LYS A 88 11.00 -0.10 5.06
N LYS A 89 11.75 0.97 5.26
CA LYS A 89 12.35 1.34 6.55
C LYS A 89 11.31 1.66 7.62
N LEU A 90 10.22 2.31 7.24
CA LEU A 90 9.13 2.71 8.14
C LEU A 90 8.11 1.58 8.37
N ASN A 91 8.22 0.47 7.63
CA ASN A 91 7.33 -0.66 7.75
C ASN A 91 7.59 -1.43 9.06
N LEU A 92 6.79 -1.13 10.10
CA LEU A 92 6.82 -1.85 11.36
C LEU A 92 6.15 -3.21 11.20
N LYS A 93 6.91 -4.27 11.49
CA LYS A 93 6.53 -5.66 11.16
C LYS A 93 5.33 -6.15 11.97
N SER A 94 4.44 -6.88 11.30
CA SER A 94 3.47 -7.72 12.00
C SER A 94 4.17 -8.88 12.72
N LEU A 95 3.54 -9.47 13.73
CA LEU A 95 4.16 -10.51 14.57
C LEU A 95 4.47 -11.84 13.82
N GLY A 96 3.99 -12.03 12.59
CA GLY A 96 4.23 -13.23 11.77
C GLY A 96 5.42 -13.09 10.82
N LYS A 97 6.04 -14.24 10.47
CA LYS A 97 7.06 -14.35 9.42
C LYS A 97 6.63 -15.42 8.41
N LYS A 98 6.72 -15.12 7.12
CA LYS A 98 6.69 -16.10 6.04
C LYS A 98 8.14 -16.49 5.68
N GLU A 99 8.44 -17.76 5.44
CA GLU A 99 9.84 -18.22 5.22
C GLU A 99 10.44 -17.72 3.90
N ASP A 100 9.63 -17.60 2.85
CA ASP A 100 10.00 -17.09 1.52
C ASP A 100 9.86 -15.57 1.39
N GLU A 101 9.10 -14.95 2.28
CA GLU A 101 8.91 -13.50 2.34
C GLU A 101 8.94 -13.03 3.81
N PRO A 102 10.14 -12.85 4.39
CA PRO A 102 10.31 -12.57 5.83
C PRO A 102 9.77 -11.20 6.27
N ASP A 103 9.26 -10.41 5.32
CA ASP A 103 8.58 -9.14 5.51
C ASP A 103 7.04 -9.28 5.45
N ALA A 104 6.51 -10.46 5.09
CA ALA A 104 5.09 -10.77 5.06
C ALA A 104 4.59 -11.34 6.41
N GLY A 105 3.41 -10.89 6.84
CA GLY A 105 2.75 -11.36 8.05
C GLY A 105 2.03 -12.71 7.88
N TYR A 106 1.12 -13.03 8.81
CA TYR A 106 0.23 -14.18 8.66
C TYR A 106 -0.78 -13.90 7.53
N LEU A 107 -0.55 -14.50 6.36
CA LEU A 107 -1.40 -14.39 5.17
C LEU A 107 -2.03 -15.76 4.86
N PHE A 108 -3.34 -15.78 4.63
CA PHE A 108 -4.05 -16.93 4.11
C PHE A 108 -4.49 -16.62 2.68
N ALA A 109 -3.94 -17.31 1.68
CA ALA A 109 -4.30 -17.10 0.29
C ALA A 109 -5.58 -17.88 -0.06
N ALA A 110 -6.70 -17.19 -0.23
CA ALA A 110 -7.93 -17.79 -0.75
C ALA A 110 -7.87 -18.07 -2.27
N PHE A 111 -6.95 -17.39 -2.98
CA PHE A 111 -6.79 -17.45 -4.43
C PHE A 111 -5.33 -17.69 -4.81
N GLU A 112 -4.73 -18.75 -4.26
CA GLU A 112 -3.33 -19.08 -4.50
C GLU A 112 -3.03 -19.22 -6.01
N ASN A 113 -1.92 -18.62 -6.45
CA ASN A 113 -1.47 -18.58 -7.85
C ASN A 113 -2.42 -17.89 -8.85
N LYS A 114 -3.30 -17.01 -8.39
CA LYS A 114 -4.15 -16.19 -9.26
C LYS A 114 -3.63 -14.76 -9.34
N THR A 115 -3.60 -14.23 -10.56
CA THR A 115 -3.34 -12.81 -10.81
C THR A 115 -4.54 -11.95 -10.41
N VAL A 116 -4.33 -10.66 -10.13
CA VAL A 116 -5.39 -9.68 -9.90
C VAL A 116 -6.40 -9.69 -11.05
N LYS A 117 -5.93 -9.83 -12.29
CA LYS A 117 -6.78 -9.93 -13.48
C LYS A 117 -7.70 -11.15 -13.44
N GLU A 118 -7.20 -12.31 -13.05
CA GLU A 118 -8.01 -13.53 -12.91
C GLU A 118 -9.01 -13.42 -11.75
N ILE A 119 -8.60 -12.84 -10.61
CA ILE A 119 -9.48 -12.60 -9.46
C ILE A 119 -10.63 -11.69 -9.88
N LYS A 120 -10.35 -10.57 -10.58
CA LYS A 120 -11.37 -9.65 -11.07
C LYS A 120 -12.33 -10.28 -12.08
N ALA A 121 -11.86 -11.21 -12.90
CA ALA A 121 -12.72 -11.93 -13.85
C ALA A 121 -13.72 -12.86 -13.15
N ALA A 122 -13.34 -13.47 -12.01
CA ALA A 122 -14.18 -14.41 -11.26
C ALA A 122 -15.25 -13.73 -10.38
N LEU A 123 -15.14 -12.41 -10.14
CA LEU A 123 -16.07 -11.64 -9.31
C LEU A 123 -17.20 -10.95 -10.10
N LYS A 124 -17.19 -11.06 -11.43
CA LYS A 124 -18.27 -10.59 -12.32
C LYS A 124 -19.36 -11.64 -12.44
#